data_AF-A0A8C6KR41-F1
#
_entry.id   AF-A0A8C6KR41-F1
#
_cell.length_a   1.000
_cell.length_b   1.000
_cell.length_c   1.000
_cell.angle_alpha   90.00
_cell.angle_beta   90.00
_cell.angle_gamma   90.00
#
_symmetry.space_group_name_H-M   'P 1'
#
loop_
_entity.id
_entity.type
_entity.pdbx_description
1 polymer ?
#
loop_
_entity_poly.entity_id
_entity_poly.type
_entity_poly.pdbx_seq_one_letter_code
_entity_poly.pdbx_strand_id
1 'polypeptide(L)'
;MDKNDLVQKAKLAEQAERYDDMAAAMKAVTEQHPELSNEERNLLSVAYKNVHLLDNYLIPKASPAESKVFYLKMKGDYFRYLSEVASGNTKQETVQSSQNAYQEAFDISKKEMQPTHPIRLGLALNFSVFYYEILNSPEQACSLAKQAFDEAIAELDTLNEDSYKDSTLIMQLLRDNLTLWTSENQGDETEPGDGEN
;
A
#
# COMPACT_ATOMS: atom_id res chain seq x y z
N MET A 1 24.06 -21.40 -3.86
CA MET A 1 24.73 -20.37 -4.66
C MET A 1 25.28 -19.34 -3.69
N ASP A 2 26.52 -18.91 -3.88
CA ASP A 2 27.08 -17.82 -3.08
C ASP A 2 26.37 -16.50 -3.44
N LYS A 3 26.38 -15.52 -2.53
CA LYS A 3 25.77 -14.19 -2.73
C LYS A 3 26.22 -13.56 -4.05
N ASN A 4 27.49 -13.72 -4.40
CA ASN A 4 28.04 -13.17 -5.64
C ASN A 4 27.46 -13.85 -6.89
N ASP A 5 27.17 -15.15 -6.83
CA ASP A 5 26.55 -15.89 -7.94
C ASP A 5 25.10 -15.47 -8.14
N LEU A 6 24.36 -15.26 -7.04
CA LEU A 6 22.97 -14.80 -7.09
C LEU A 6 22.86 -13.37 -7.61
N VAL A 7 23.76 -12.48 -7.18
CA VAL A 7 23.83 -11.10 -7.69
C VAL A 7 24.24 -11.07 -9.17
N GLN A 8 25.17 -11.91 -9.61
CA GLN A 8 25.48 -12.03 -11.05
C GLN A 8 24.29 -12.56 -11.85
N LYS A 9 23.57 -13.55 -11.33
CA LYS A 9 22.37 -14.11 -11.96
C LYS A 9 21.26 -13.06 -12.10
N ALA A 10 21.05 -12.24 -11.07
CA ALA A 10 20.10 -11.12 -11.11
C ALA A 10 20.47 -10.08 -12.18
N LYS A 11 21.76 -9.71 -12.30
CA LYS A 11 22.25 -8.76 -13.32
C LYS A 11 22.11 -9.30 -14.76
N LEU A 12 22.36 -10.59 -14.95
CA LEU A 12 22.16 -11.23 -16.27
C LEU A 12 20.67 -11.30 -16.63
N ALA A 13 19.81 -11.56 -15.65
CA ALA A 13 18.36 -11.55 -15.84
C ALA A 13 17.81 -10.15 -16.15
N GLU A 14 18.35 -9.10 -15.49
CA GLU A 14 18.06 -7.69 -15.80
C GLU A 14 18.45 -7.32 -17.23
N GLN A 15 19.68 -7.65 -17.66
CA GLN A 15 20.14 -7.42 -19.04
C GLN A 15 19.30 -8.15 -20.10
N ALA A 16 18.64 -9.23 -19.71
CA ALA A 16 17.79 -10.04 -20.57
C ALA A 16 16.29 -9.69 -20.43
N GLU A 17 15.94 -8.65 -19.66
CA GLU A 17 14.56 -8.24 -19.37
C GLU A 17 13.69 -9.37 -18.78
N ARG A 18 14.31 -10.32 -18.06
CA ARG A 18 13.65 -11.46 -17.40
C ARG A 18 13.47 -11.17 -15.92
N TYR A 19 12.49 -10.31 -15.63
CA TYR A 19 12.27 -9.77 -14.29
C TYR A 19 11.87 -10.83 -13.24
N ASP A 20 11.20 -11.92 -13.64
CA ASP A 20 10.86 -13.03 -12.72
C ASP A 20 12.10 -13.76 -12.19
N ASP A 21 13.08 -14.02 -13.06
CA ASP A 21 14.34 -14.68 -12.71
C ASP A 21 15.22 -13.75 -11.84
N MET A 22 15.17 -12.45 -12.13
CA MET A 22 15.84 -11.42 -11.33
C MET A 22 15.24 -11.37 -9.91
N ALA A 23 13.91 -11.36 -9.80
CA ALA A 23 13.20 -11.34 -8.53
C ALA A 23 13.51 -12.58 -7.67
N ALA A 24 13.52 -13.78 -8.27
CA ALA A 24 13.87 -15.01 -7.57
C ALA A 24 15.32 -15.02 -7.06
N ALA A 25 16.27 -14.49 -7.86
CA ALA A 25 17.66 -14.40 -7.45
C ALA A 25 17.90 -13.36 -6.35
N MET A 26 17.24 -12.20 -6.43
CA MET A 26 17.33 -11.15 -5.42
C MET A 26 16.67 -11.55 -4.09
N LYS A 27 15.56 -12.28 -4.14
CA LYS A 27 14.93 -12.86 -2.94
C LYS A 27 15.87 -13.80 -2.19
N ALA A 28 16.61 -14.65 -2.92
CA ALA A 28 17.60 -15.54 -2.29
C ALA A 28 18.81 -14.78 -1.70
N VAL A 29 19.11 -13.56 -2.17
CA VAL A 29 20.19 -12.70 -1.62
C VAL A 29 19.76 -12.05 -0.31
N THR A 30 18.52 -11.58 -0.23
CA THR A 30 17.98 -10.90 0.96
C THR A 30 17.70 -11.87 2.10
N GLU A 31 17.33 -13.12 1.80
CA GLU A 31 17.14 -14.18 2.80
C GLU A 31 18.46 -14.61 3.50
N GLN A 32 19.64 -14.28 2.94
CA GLN A 32 20.93 -14.77 3.43
C GLN A 32 21.77 -13.78 4.27
N HIS A 33 21.47 -12.47 4.30
CA HIS A 33 22.30 -11.49 5.03
C HIS A 33 21.50 -10.37 5.72
N PRO A 34 21.59 -10.19 7.06
CA PRO A 34 20.78 -9.25 7.85
C PRO A 34 21.29 -7.79 7.88
N GLU A 35 22.34 -7.44 7.15
CA GLU A 35 22.76 -6.04 7.04
C GLU A 35 21.97 -5.33 5.94
N LEU A 36 21.24 -4.27 6.34
CA LEU A 36 20.52 -3.39 5.42
C LEU A 36 21.43 -2.95 4.27
N SER A 37 21.01 -3.26 3.04
CA SER A 37 21.63 -2.82 1.80
C SER A 37 21.70 -1.30 1.71
N ASN A 38 22.60 -0.80 0.87
CA ASN A 38 22.70 0.64 0.61
C ASN A 38 21.41 1.20 -0.01
N GLU A 39 20.67 0.40 -0.76
CA GLU A 39 19.36 0.77 -1.31
C GLU A 39 18.29 0.90 -0.22
N GLU A 40 18.18 -0.06 0.70
CA GLU A 40 17.26 0.04 1.86
C GLU A 40 17.59 1.24 2.74
N ARG A 41 18.89 1.50 3.01
CA ARG A 41 19.31 2.69 3.76
C ARG A 41 18.98 4.00 3.04
N ASN A 42 19.10 4.04 1.71
CA ASN A 42 18.73 5.20 0.91
C ASN A 42 17.20 5.41 0.89
N LEU A 43 16.42 4.35 0.73
CA LEU A 43 14.96 4.40 0.77
C LEU A 43 14.47 4.90 2.13
N LEU A 44 15.03 4.37 3.23
CA LEU A 44 14.77 4.85 4.58
C LEU A 44 15.09 6.35 4.71
N SER A 45 16.26 6.79 4.25
CA SER A 45 16.70 8.19 4.33
C SER A 45 15.79 9.15 3.57
N VAL A 46 15.35 8.77 2.36
CA VAL A 46 14.43 9.58 1.55
C VAL A 46 13.05 9.64 2.19
N ALA A 47 12.50 8.51 2.64
CA ALA A 47 11.20 8.48 3.28
C ALA A 47 11.16 9.32 4.57
N TYR A 48 12.17 9.22 5.44
CA TYR A 48 12.24 10.05 6.65
C TYR A 48 12.37 11.56 6.35
N LYS A 49 13.12 11.95 5.32
CA LYS A 49 13.19 13.36 4.88
C LYS A 49 11.84 13.88 4.39
N ASN A 50 11.10 13.05 3.64
CA ASN A 50 9.78 13.43 3.15
C ASN A 50 8.77 13.52 4.28
N VAL A 51 8.79 12.59 5.25
CA VAL A 51 7.96 12.68 6.46
C VAL A 51 8.28 13.96 7.25
N HIS A 52 9.56 14.30 7.42
CA HIS A 52 9.96 15.54 8.08
C HIS A 52 9.41 16.79 7.36
N LEU A 53 9.47 16.82 6.03
CA LEU A 53 8.90 17.91 5.23
C LEU A 53 7.38 18.00 5.40
N LEU A 54 6.69 16.86 5.40
CA LEU A 54 5.24 16.78 5.59
C LEU A 54 4.83 17.34 6.95
N ASP A 55 5.47 16.89 8.03
CA ASP A 55 5.11 17.26 9.39
C ASP A 55 5.42 18.71 9.75
N ASN A 56 6.55 19.25 9.27
CA ASN A 56 7.00 20.58 9.70
C ASN A 56 6.56 21.71 8.77
N TYR A 57 6.17 21.39 7.53
CA TYR A 57 5.92 22.43 6.52
C TYR A 57 4.60 22.25 5.78
N LEU A 58 4.30 21.04 5.26
CA LEU A 58 3.17 20.88 4.34
C LEU A 58 1.83 20.69 5.08
N ILE A 59 1.75 19.76 6.03
CA ILE A 59 0.53 19.50 6.81
C ILE A 59 0.13 20.73 7.64
N PRO A 60 1.03 21.43 8.36
CA PRO A 60 0.63 22.60 9.16
C PRO A 60 0.16 23.80 8.32
N LYS A 61 0.59 23.90 7.05
CA LYS A 61 0.23 25.00 6.15
C LYS A 61 -0.93 24.67 5.21
N ALA A 62 -1.38 23.42 5.18
CA ALA A 62 -2.50 23.02 4.37
C ALA A 62 -3.80 23.64 4.91
N SER A 63 -4.37 24.59 4.16
CA SER A 63 -5.66 25.20 4.51
C SER A 63 -6.87 24.45 3.94
N PRO A 64 -6.87 23.98 2.67
CA PRO A 64 -7.99 23.18 2.17
C PRO A 64 -7.93 21.75 2.72
N ALA A 65 -9.09 21.17 3.03
CA ALA A 65 -9.19 19.79 3.48
C ALA A 65 -8.53 18.81 2.48
N GLU A 66 -8.73 19.06 1.18
CA GLU A 66 -8.15 18.27 0.10
C GLU A 66 -6.61 18.15 0.20
N SER A 67 -5.92 19.29 0.35
CA SER A 67 -4.46 19.29 0.48
C SER A 67 -4.00 18.61 1.77
N LYS A 68 -4.74 18.79 2.86
CA LYS A 68 -4.42 18.14 4.14
C LYS A 68 -4.57 16.62 4.05
N VAL A 69 -5.65 16.13 3.45
CA VAL A 69 -5.87 14.70 3.20
C VAL A 69 -4.78 14.13 2.29
N PHE A 70 -4.41 14.85 1.22
CA PHE A 70 -3.33 14.44 0.32
C PHE A 70 -2.00 14.26 1.06
N TYR A 71 -1.60 15.22 1.90
CA TYR A 71 -0.35 15.15 2.65
C TYR A 71 -0.36 14.09 3.76
N LEU A 72 -1.50 13.90 4.44
CA LEU A 72 -1.64 12.84 5.44
C LEU A 72 -1.63 11.44 4.78
N LYS A 73 -2.30 11.28 3.65
CA LYS A 73 -2.22 10.06 2.83
C LYS A 73 -0.78 9.77 2.44
N MET A 74 -0.06 10.78 1.96
CA MET A 74 1.35 10.65 1.57
C MET A 74 2.24 10.28 2.77
N LYS A 75 1.97 10.84 3.95
CA LYS A 75 2.64 10.44 5.21
C LYS A 75 2.39 8.96 5.53
N GLY A 76 1.13 8.51 5.41
CA GLY A 76 0.77 7.09 5.55
C GLY A 76 1.52 6.20 4.57
N ASP A 77 1.55 6.57 3.29
CA ASP A 77 2.28 5.86 2.24
C ASP A 77 3.77 5.71 2.58
N TYR A 78 4.45 6.79 2.99
CA TYR A 78 5.86 6.71 3.38
C TYR A 78 6.09 5.80 4.58
N PHE A 79 5.26 5.87 5.61
CA PHE A 79 5.41 4.99 6.77
C PHE A 79 5.10 3.53 6.45
N ARG A 80 4.15 3.26 5.55
CA ARG A 80 3.90 1.92 5.03
C ARG A 80 5.14 1.35 4.36
N TYR A 81 5.76 2.08 3.43
CA TYR A 81 7.00 1.64 2.78
C TYR A 81 8.14 1.45 3.78
N LEU A 82 8.26 2.32 4.78
CA LEU A 82 9.24 2.16 5.86
C LEU A 82 8.99 0.88 6.68
N SER A 83 7.74 0.48 6.88
CA SER A 83 7.37 -0.70 7.66
C SER A 83 7.70 -2.03 6.98
N GLU A 84 7.78 -2.04 5.64
CA GLU A 84 8.14 -3.23 4.84
C GLU A 84 9.60 -3.63 5.06
N VAL A 85 10.49 -2.65 5.29
CA VAL A 85 11.94 -2.86 5.49
C VAL A 85 12.37 -2.78 6.96
N ALA A 86 11.48 -2.32 7.85
CA ALA A 86 11.79 -2.19 9.27
C ALA A 86 11.70 -3.53 10.02
N SER A 87 12.46 -3.64 11.10
CA SER A 87 12.47 -4.82 11.99
C SER A 87 12.29 -4.42 13.46
N GLY A 88 11.80 -5.35 14.28
CA GLY A 88 11.64 -5.14 15.73
C GLY A 88 10.77 -3.94 16.09
N ASN A 89 11.21 -3.15 17.07
CA ASN A 89 10.46 -1.98 17.56
C ASN A 89 10.24 -0.92 16.47
N THR A 90 11.22 -0.70 15.60
CA THR A 90 11.08 0.25 14.48
C THR A 90 9.92 -0.13 13.56
N LYS A 91 9.66 -1.43 13.36
CA LYS A 91 8.51 -1.88 12.56
C LYS A 91 7.19 -1.51 13.24
N GLN A 92 7.07 -1.73 14.55
CA GLN A 92 5.86 -1.38 15.28
C GLN A 92 5.57 0.12 15.23
N GLU A 93 6.61 0.96 15.39
CA GLU A 93 6.48 2.42 15.32
C GLU A 93 6.08 2.92 13.92
N THR A 94 6.67 2.36 12.85
CA THR A 94 6.32 2.75 11.48
C THR A 94 4.91 2.28 11.10
N VAL A 95 4.50 1.07 11.48
CA VAL A 95 3.12 0.58 11.30
C VAL A 95 2.12 1.49 12.01
N GLN A 96 2.35 1.82 13.29
CA GLN A 96 1.45 2.69 14.05
C GLN A 96 1.38 4.09 13.43
N SER A 97 2.52 4.63 12.99
CA SER A 97 2.57 5.96 12.35
C SER A 97 1.83 5.98 11.01
N SER A 98 1.95 4.92 10.21
CA SER A 98 1.19 4.73 8.97
C SER A 98 -0.31 4.71 9.24
N GLN A 99 -0.74 3.88 10.20
CA GLN A 99 -2.15 3.75 10.56
C GLN A 99 -2.75 5.07 11.05
N ASN A 100 -2.03 5.79 11.93
CA ASN A 100 -2.50 7.08 12.45
C ASN A 100 -2.67 8.11 11.33
N ALA A 101 -1.72 8.18 10.39
CA ALA A 101 -1.76 9.13 9.28
C ALA A 101 -2.92 8.81 8.31
N TYR A 102 -3.12 7.53 7.96
CA TYR A 102 -4.26 7.13 7.14
C TYR A 102 -5.59 7.35 7.84
N GLN A 103 -5.70 7.06 9.14
CA GLN A 103 -6.93 7.26 9.89
C GLN A 103 -7.30 8.75 9.98
N GLU A 104 -6.34 9.64 10.27
CA GLU A 104 -6.59 11.09 10.27
C GLU A 104 -7.02 11.58 8.88
N ALA A 105 -6.35 11.13 7.81
CA ALA A 105 -6.74 11.45 6.44
C ALA A 105 -8.17 10.95 6.14
N PHE A 106 -8.52 9.75 6.61
CA PHE A 106 -9.80 9.11 6.35
C PHE A 106 -10.94 9.87 7.02
N ASP A 107 -10.76 10.22 8.30
CA ASP A 107 -11.73 10.98 9.09
C ASP A 107 -12.01 12.37 8.49
N ILE A 108 -10.98 13.04 7.98
CA ILE A 108 -11.15 14.34 7.29
C ILE A 108 -11.86 14.12 5.95
N SER A 109 -11.42 13.14 5.15
CA SER A 109 -11.98 12.90 3.81
C SER A 109 -13.46 12.53 3.85
N LYS A 110 -13.89 11.76 4.87
CA LYS A 110 -15.30 11.40 5.05
C LYS A 110 -16.19 12.60 5.37
N LYS A 111 -15.65 13.63 6.02
CA LYS A 111 -16.40 14.84 6.42
C LYS A 111 -16.44 15.89 5.31
N GLU A 112 -15.34 16.05 4.58
CA GLU A 112 -15.10 17.23 3.74
C GLU A 112 -15.06 16.92 2.24
N MET A 113 -15.12 15.65 1.82
CA MET A 113 -14.91 15.26 0.42
C MET A 113 -15.99 14.30 -0.06
N GLN A 114 -16.42 14.45 -1.32
CA GLN A 114 -17.36 13.53 -1.96
C GLN A 114 -16.77 12.12 -2.09
N PRO A 115 -17.56 11.04 -1.98
CA PRO A 115 -17.08 9.66 -2.14
C PRO A 115 -16.38 9.38 -3.47
N THR A 116 -16.78 10.11 -4.53
CA THR A 116 -16.20 10.01 -5.87
C THR A 116 -14.90 10.79 -6.04
N HIS A 117 -14.45 11.57 -5.04
CA HIS A 117 -13.27 12.40 -5.18
C HIS A 117 -11.98 11.54 -5.31
N PRO A 118 -11.11 11.78 -6.32
CA PRO A 118 -9.92 10.95 -6.58
C PRO A 118 -9.01 10.75 -5.37
N ILE A 119 -8.73 11.82 -4.62
CA ILE A 119 -7.92 11.75 -3.39
C ILE A 119 -8.56 10.87 -2.31
N ARG A 120 -9.89 10.94 -2.11
CA ARG A 120 -10.60 10.09 -1.13
C ARG A 120 -10.60 8.62 -1.56
N LEU A 121 -10.85 8.36 -2.84
CA LEU A 121 -10.76 7.01 -3.42
C LEU A 121 -9.34 6.44 -3.31
N GLY A 122 -8.32 7.23 -3.67
CA GLY A 122 -6.92 6.82 -3.60
C GLY A 122 -6.46 6.59 -2.15
N LEU A 123 -7.00 7.34 -1.19
CA LEU A 123 -6.80 7.07 0.23
C LEU A 123 -7.40 5.73 0.63
N ALA A 124 -8.65 5.44 0.26
CA ALA A 124 -9.30 4.17 0.58
C ALA A 124 -8.56 2.98 -0.03
N LEU A 125 -8.09 3.11 -1.28
CA LEU A 125 -7.26 2.11 -1.95
C LEU A 125 -5.96 1.83 -1.19
N ASN A 126 -5.20 2.87 -0.83
CA ASN A 126 -3.92 2.66 -0.16
C ASN A 126 -4.10 2.17 1.28
N PHE A 127 -5.16 2.61 1.96
CA PHE A 127 -5.45 2.19 3.31
C PHE A 127 -5.96 0.74 3.36
N SER A 128 -6.73 0.29 2.36
CA SER A 128 -7.12 -1.13 2.27
C SER A 128 -5.91 -2.03 2.00
N VAL A 129 -5.01 -1.62 1.11
CA VAL A 129 -3.71 -2.32 0.89
C VAL A 129 -2.91 -2.38 2.19
N PHE A 130 -2.85 -1.30 2.97
CA PHE A 130 -2.20 -1.31 4.28
C PHE A 130 -2.83 -2.34 5.24
N TYR A 131 -4.15 -2.41 5.32
CA TYR A 131 -4.82 -3.44 6.13
C TYR A 131 -4.49 -4.85 5.67
N TYR A 132 -4.41 -5.07 4.36
CA TYR A 132 -4.13 -6.38 3.78
C TYR A 132 -2.67 -6.79 4.01
N GLU A 133 -1.73 -6.01 3.49
CA GLU A 133 -0.31 -6.39 3.40
C GLU A 133 0.46 -6.17 4.70
N ILE A 134 0.09 -5.15 5.49
CA ILE A 134 0.87 -4.74 6.67
C ILE A 134 0.25 -5.25 7.96
N LEU A 135 -1.07 -5.11 8.10
CA LEU A 135 -1.80 -5.56 9.30
C LEU A 135 -2.33 -6.98 9.20
N ASN A 136 -2.15 -7.65 8.05
CA ASN A 136 -2.66 -9.01 7.80
C ASN A 136 -4.13 -9.16 8.21
N SER A 137 -4.94 -8.16 7.87
CA SER A 137 -6.34 -8.00 8.26
C SER A 137 -7.23 -7.97 7.01
N PRO A 138 -7.35 -9.10 6.28
CA PRO A 138 -8.00 -9.14 4.97
C PRO A 138 -9.49 -8.77 5.03
N GLU A 139 -10.20 -9.14 6.10
CA GLU A 139 -11.60 -8.76 6.29
C GLU A 139 -11.79 -7.23 6.33
N GLN A 140 -10.89 -6.55 7.06
CA GLN A 140 -10.94 -5.09 7.20
C GLN A 140 -10.53 -4.40 5.89
N ALA A 141 -9.54 -4.94 5.18
CA ALA A 141 -9.13 -4.46 3.86
C ALA A 141 -10.29 -4.54 2.85
N CYS A 142 -10.93 -5.72 2.74
CA CYS A 142 -12.06 -5.95 1.87
C CYS A 142 -13.26 -5.08 2.25
N SER A 143 -13.57 -4.95 3.54
CA SER A 143 -14.66 -4.10 4.03
C SER A 143 -14.46 -2.64 3.62
N LEU A 144 -13.25 -2.10 3.83
CA LEU A 144 -12.92 -0.72 3.47
C LEU A 144 -12.96 -0.48 1.96
N ALA A 145 -12.35 -1.36 1.17
CA ALA A 145 -12.33 -1.25 -0.29
C ALA A 145 -13.74 -1.35 -0.88
N LYS A 146 -14.55 -2.29 -0.39
CA LYS A 146 -15.94 -2.46 -0.82
C LYS A 146 -16.80 -1.26 -0.46
N GLN A 147 -16.67 -0.75 0.77
CA GLN A 147 -17.40 0.45 1.21
C GLN A 147 -17.09 1.64 0.28
N ALA A 148 -15.81 1.91 0.02
CA ALA A 148 -15.42 3.03 -0.84
C ALA A 148 -15.93 2.87 -2.28
N PHE A 149 -15.87 1.66 -2.82
CA PHE A 149 -16.38 1.35 -4.16
C PHE A 149 -17.91 1.56 -4.24
N ASP A 150 -18.66 1.01 -3.29
CA ASP A 150 -20.13 1.10 -3.27
C ASP A 150 -20.61 2.55 -3.09
N GLU A 151 -19.98 3.31 -2.18
CA GLU A 151 -20.29 4.74 -1.97
C GLU A 151 -20.02 5.55 -3.24
N ALA A 152 -18.92 5.28 -3.95
CA ALA A 152 -18.59 5.99 -5.19
C ALA A 152 -19.51 5.62 -6.36
N ILE A 153 -19.97 4.37 -6.44
CA ILE A 153 -20.97 3.95 -7.42
C ILE A 153 -22.30 4.66 -7.19
N ALA A 154 -22.72 4.81 -5.93
CA ALA A 154 -23.98 5.46 -5.58
C ALA A 154 -24.03 6.95 -5.97
N GLU A 155 -22.86 7.59 -6.11
CA GLU A 155 -22.72 9.02 -6.42
C GLU A 155 -21.96 9.26 -7.73
N LEU A 156 -21.82 8.25 -8.60
CA LEU A 156 -21.02 8.35 -9.83
C LEU A 156 -21.54 9.45 -10.79
N ASP A 157 -22.84 9.73 -10.75
CA ASP A 157 -23.48 10.76 -11.56
C ASP A 157 -23.09 12.20 -11.15
N THR A 158 -22.51 12.39 -9.96
CA THR A 158 -22.10 13.72 -9.45
C THR A 158 -20.70 14.14 -9.91
N LEU A 159 -20.04 13.29 -10.68
CA LEU A 159 -18.61 13.37 -10.95
C LEU A 159 -18.34 14.32 -12.15
N ASN A 160 -17.44 15.28 -11.97
CA ASN A 160 -17.08 16.21 -13.03
C ASN A 160 -16.21 15.53 -14.11
N GLU A 161 -16.26 16.04 -15.35
CA GLU A 161 -15.50 15.46 -16.47
C GLU A 161 -13.98 15.44 -16.22
N ASP A 162 -13.46 16.45 -15.51
CA ASP A 162 -12.04 16.62 -15.22
C ASP A 162 -11.49 15.49 -14.32
N SER A 163 -12.28 15.00 -13.37
CA SER A 163 -11.88 13.97 -12.39
C SER A 163 -12.40 12.57 -12.73
N TYR A 164 -13.23 12.45 -13.77
CA TYR A 164 -13.90 11.19 -14.14
C TYR A 164 -12.92 10.08 -14.46
N LYS A 165 -11.89 10.38 -15.25
CA LYS A 165 -10.88 9.39 -15.64
C LYS A 165 -10.09 8.88 -14.44
N ASP A 166 -9.67 9.77 -13.56
CA ASP A 166 -8.87 9.41 -12.38
C ASP A 166 -9.71 8.60 -11.39
N SER A 167 -10.94 9.02 -11.12
CA SER A 167 -11.84 8.35 -10.18
C SER A 167 -12.20 6.95 -10.67
N THR A 168 -12.57 6.81 -11.95
CA THR A 168 -12.93 5.51 -12.53
C THR A 168 -11.74 4.54 -12.59
N LEU A 169 -10.53 5.05 -12.84
CA LEU A 169 -9.31 4.24 -12.76
C LEU A 169 -9.08 3.72 -11.33
N ILE A 170 -9.23 4.58 -10.31
CA ILE A 170 -9.02 4.15 -8.92
C ILE A 170 -10.11 3.16 -8.48
N MET A 171 -11.36 3.37 -8.88
CA MET A 171 -12.46 2.43 -8.64
C MET A 171 -12.18 1.07 -9.29
N GLN A 172 -11.59 1.07 -10.50
CA GLN A 172 -11.17 -0.16 -11.16
C GLN A 172 -10.12 -0.91 -10.33
N LEU A 173 -9.12 -0.21 -9.80
CA LEU A 173 -8.09 -0.81 -8.94
C LEU A 173 -8.67 -1.37 -7.63
N LEU A 174 -9.62 -0.66 -7.00
CA LEU A 174 -10.35 -1.17 -5.83
C LEU A 174 -11.07 -2.49 -6.14
N ARG A 175 -11.73 -2.57 -7.30
CA ARG A 175 -12.41 -3.79 -7.75
C ARG A 175 -11.44 -4.94 -8.02
N ASP A 176 -10.30 -4.64 -8.65
CA ASP A 176 -9.28 -5.64 -8.97
C ASP A 176 -8.69 -6.22 -7.67
N ASN A 177 -8.36 -5.37 -6.69
CA ASN A 177 -7.92 -5.81 -5.36
C ASN A 177 -8.96 -6.69 -4.65
N LEU A 178 -10.23 -6.28 -4.65
CA LEU A 178 -11.31 -7.07 -4.06
C LEU A 178 -11.43 -8.45 -4.71
N THR A 179 -11.30 -8.53 -6.03
CA THR A 179 -11.35 -9.79 -6.78
C THR A 179 -10.19 -10.70 -6.39
N LEU A 180 -8.97 -10.14 -6.34
CA LEU A 180 -7.78 -10.87 -5.92
C LEU A 180 -7.93 -11.43 -4.50
N TRP A 181 -8.19 -10.55 -3.52
CA TRP A 181 -8.25 -10.93 -2.10
C TRP A 181 -9.39 -11.90 -1.76
N THR A 182 -10.53 -11.79 -2.44
CA THR A 182 -11.64 -12.74 -2.24
C THR A 182 -11.41 -14.09 -2.91
N SER A 183 -10.60 -14.15 -3.97
CA SER A 183 -10.21 -15.42 -4.60
C SER A 183 -9.15 -16.17 -3.77
N GLU A 184 -8.19 -15.44 -3.17
CA GLU A 184 -7.17 -16.01 -2.28
C GLU A 184 -7.81 -16.61 -1.01
N ASN A 185 -8.77 -15.90 -0.41
CA ASN A 185 -9.47 -16.39 0.79
C ASN A 185 -10.40 -17.59 0.53
N GLN A 186 -10.84 -17.84 -0.71
CA GLN A 186 -11.67 -19.00 -1.05
C GLN A 186 -10.85 -20.27 -1.35
N GLY A 187 -9.53 -20.13 -1.54
CA GLY A 187 -8.62 -21.25 -1.83
C GLY A 187 -8.27 -22.12 -0.61
N ASP A 188 -8.56 -21.66 0.61
CA ASP A 188 -8.21 -22.35 1.87
C ASP A 188 -9.36 -23.20 2.48
N GLU A 189 -10.54 -23.25 1.86
CA GLU A 189 -11.72 -23.97 2.41
C GLU A 189 -12.04 -25.34 1.77
N THR A 190 -11.16 -25.94 0.97
CA THR A 190 -11.39 -27.31 0.44
C THR A 190 -10.20 -28.24 0.54
N GLU A 191 -10.15 -29.00 1.65
CA GLU A 191 -9.98 -30.46 1.65
C GLU A 191 -10.40 -31.01 3.04
N PRO A 192 -11.63 -31.51 3.24
CA PRO A 192 -11.87 -32.48 4.28
C PRO A 192 -11.11 -33.75 3.86
N GLY A 193 -10.04 -34.08 4.58
CA GLY A 193 -9.30 -35.31 4.37
C GLY A 193 -10.27 -36.49 4.37
N ASP A 194 -10.35 -37.18 3.22
CA ASP A 194 -11.03 -38.46 3.12
C ASP A 194 -10.33 -39.42 4.07
N GLY A 195 -11.01 -39.68 5.20
CA GLY A 195 -10.61 -40.66 6.17
C GLY A 195 -10.62 -42.05 5.55
N GLU A 196 -9.47 -42.72 5.64
CA GLU A 196 -9.32 -44.15 5.41
C GLU A 196 -10.37 -44.95 6.19
N ASN A 197 -11.06 -45.86 5.49
CA ASN A 197 -11.62 -47.10 6.02
C ASN A 197 -11.67 -48.15 4.93
#